data_AF-U4TQR7-F1
#
_entry.id   AF-U4TQR7-F1
#
_cell.length_a   1.000
_cell.length_b   1.000
_cell.length_c   1.000
_cell.angle_alpha   90.00
_cell.angle_beta   90.00
_cell.angle_gamma   90.00
#
_symmetry.space_group_name_H-M   'P 1'
#
loop_
_entity.id
_entity.type
_entity.pdbx_description
1 polymer ?
#
loop_
_entity_poly.entity_id
_entity_poly.type
_entity_poly.pdbx_seq_one_letter_code
_entity_poly.pdbx_strand_id
1 'polypeptide(L)'
;MSNFDHAYARSDNEYSVMIGLEYWPPYGVLAHLFIRQFSNQEVSWANKQHILHSLFGPKSQAFEVFPPTDELVDLATVYHLWVIDPSLELPSFA
;
A
#
# COMPACT_ATOMS: atom_id res chain seq x y z
N MET A 1 2.28 -6.84 15.86
CA MET A 1 0.95 -7.25 15.35
C MET A 1 0.46 -6.11 14.48
N SER A 2 0.35 -6.35 13.17
CA SER A 2 -0.33 -5.43 12.26
C SER A 2 -1.83 -5.63 12.48
N ASN A 3 -2.51 -4.65 13.06
CA ASN A 3 -3.96 -4.67 13.22
C ASN A 3 -4.55 -3.86 12.06
N PHE A 4 -5.25 -4.56 11.16
CA PHE A 4 -6.04 -3.92 10.11
C PHE A 4 -7.39 -3.50 10.70
N ASP A 5 -7.50 -2.23 11.08
CA ASP A 5 -8.69 -1.70 11.77
C ASP A 5 -9.67 -1.01 10.81
N HIS A 6 -9.27 -0.76 9.56
CA HIS A 6 -10.10 -0.15 8.52
C HIS A 6 -10.07 -0.95 7.22
N ALA A 7 -11.20 -0.93 6.50
CA ALA A 7 -11.31 -1.50 5.17
C ALA A 7 -12.08 -0.55 4.23
N TYR A 8 -11.60 -0.45 3.00
CA TYR A 8 -12.23 0.25 1.89
C TYR A 8 -12.47 -0.75 0.77
N ALA A 9 -13.69 -0.81 0.25
CA ALA A 9 -14.01 -1.55 -0.97
C ALA A 9 -14.51 -0.55 -2.01
N ARG A 10 -13.97 -0.62 -3.23
CA ARG A 10 -14.48 0.20 -4.33
C ARG A 10 -15.87 -0.30 -4.73
N SER A 11 -16.76 0.61 -5.09
CA SER A 11 -18.18 0.32 -5.35
C SER A 11 -18.45 -0.68 -6.48
N ASP A 12 -17.49 -0.87 -7.38
CA ASP A 12 -17.54 -1.84 -8.49
C ASP A 12 -16.92 -3.19 -8.14
N ASN A 13 -16.50 -3.39 -6.89
CA ASN A 13 -15.77 -4.58 -6.43
C ASN A 13 -14.54 -4.90 -7.29
N GLU A 14 -13.87 -3.88 -7.86
CA GLU A 14 -12.63 -4.11 -8.57
C GLU A 14 -11.53 -4.52 -7.58
N TYR A 15 -11.34 -3.71 -6.53
CA TYR A 15 -10.39 -3.95 -5.44
C TYR A 15 -10.99 -3.68 -4.06
N SER A 16 -10.31 -4.24 -3.05
CA SER A 16 -10.45 -3.85 -1.65
C SER A 16 -9.09 -3.48 -1.06
N VAL A 17 -9.12 -2.64 -0.03
CA VAL A 17 -7.95 -2.15 0.69
C VAL A 17 -8.21 -2.31 2.17
N MET A 18 -7.35 -3.05 2.86
CA MET A 18 -7.31 -3.05 4.32
C MET A 18 -6.18 -2.15 4.79
N ILE A 19 -6.42 -1.35 5.82
CA ILE A 19 -5.46 -0.38 6.35
C ILE A 19 -5.13 -0.76 7.79
N GLY A 20 -3.84 -1.00 8.04
CA GLY A 20 -3.27 -1.19 9.36
C GLY A 20 -2.22 -0.13 9.67
N LEU A 21 -1.83 -0.02 10.94
CA LEU A 21 -0.73 0.85 11.35
C LEU A 21 0.44 -0.01 11.85
N GLU A 22 1.64 0.31 11.39
CA GLU A 22 2.87 -0.41 11.74
C GLU A 22 3.98 0.58 12.09
N TYR A 23 4.75 0.28 13.14
CA TYR A 23 5.91 1.10 13.49
C TYR A 23 7.17 0.54 12.85
N TRP A 24 7.81 1.34 11.99
CA TRP A 24 9.02 0.98 11.25
C TRP A 24 10.14 1.98 11.57
N PRO A 25 11.16 1.63 12.36
CA PRO A 25 12.35 2.47 12.51
C PRO A 25 13.14 2.58 11.19
N PRO A 26 13.67 3.76 10.80
CA PRO A 26 13.57 5.08 11.44
C PRO A 26 12.34 5.90 10.99
N TYR A 27 11.45 5.33 10.18
CA TYR A 27 10.35 6.00 9.49
C TYR A 27 9.15 6.36 10.37
N GLY A 28 9.05 5.80 11.58
CA GLY A 28 7.94 6.07 12.49
C GLY A 28 6.75 5.15 12.26
N VAL A 29 5.53 5.64 12.51
CA VAL A 29 4.30 4.87 12.27
C VAL A 29 3.87 5.06 10.81
N LEU A 30 3.79 3.96 10.07
CA LEU A 30 3.38 3.90 8.67
C LEU A 30 1.97 3.30 8.57
N ALA A 31 1.19 3.76 7.60
CA ALA A 31 -0.06 3.11 7.26
C ALA A 31 0.19 2.01 6.23
N HIS A 32 -0.09 0.76 6.61
CA HIS A 32 0.00 -0.40 5.73
C HIS A 32 -1.29 -0.58 4.95
N LEU A 33 -1.22 -0.34 3.64
CA LEU A 33 -2.26 -0.64 2.67
C LEU A 33 -2.07 -2.06 2.15
N PHE A 34 -2.96 -2.98 2.55
CA PHE A 34 -3.11 -4.29 1.93
C PHE A 34 -4.16 -4.20 0.82
N ILE A 35 -3.74 -4.23 -0.44
CA ILE A 35 -4.60 -4.07 -1.61
C ILE A 35 -4.86 -5.46 -2.21
N ARG A 36 -6.13 -5.87 -2.29
CA ARG A 36 -6.56 -7.09 -2.97
C ARG A 36 -7.34 -6.73 -4.23
N GLN A 37 -6.85 -7.15 -5.39
CA GLN A 37 -7.55 -7.02 -6.67
C GLN A 37 -8.30 -8.31 -7.00
N PHE A 38 -9.57 -8.20 -7.36
CA PHE A 38 -10.45 -9.36 -7.52
C PHE A 38 -10.49 -9.92 -8.95
N SER A 39 -10.13 -9.13 -9.95
CA SER A 39 -10.10 -9.55 -11.36
C SER A 39 -8.92 -10.45 -11.74
N ASN A 40 -8.01 -10.74 -10.79
CA ASN A 40 -6.70 -11.36 -11.02
C ASN A 40 -5.82 -10.66 -12.06
N GLN A 41 -6.15 -9.42 -12.44
CA GLN A 41 -5.30 -8.58 -13.29
C GLN A 41 -4.32 -7.79 -12.43
N GLU A 42 -3.10 -7.59 -12.94
CA GLU A 42 -2.14 -6.75 -12.25
C GLU A 42 -2.68 -5.34 -11.98
N VAL A 43 -2.37 -4.80 -10.80
CA VAL A 43 -2.68 -3.41 -10.49
C VAL A 43 -1.50 -2.57 -10.97
N SER A 44 -1.73 -1.75 -11.99
CA SER A 44 -0.70 -0.86 -12.51
C SER A 44 -0.20 0.12 -11.46
N TRP A 45 1.01 0.63 -11.62
CA TRP A 45 1.57 1.65 -10.73
C TRP A 45 0.68 2.91 -10.64
N ALA A 46 0.11 3.35 -11.77
CA ALA A 46 -0.82 4.48 -11.81
C ALA A 46 -2.09 4.21 -10.98
N ASN A 47 -2.61 2.99 -11.01
CA ASN A 47 -3.77 2.60 -10.20
C ASN A 47 -3.41 2.52 -8.70
N LYS A 48 -2.23 1.98 -8.35
CA LYS A 48 -1.73 2.00 -6.97
C LYS A 48 -1.62 3.43 -6.44
N GLN A 49 -1.08 4.35 -7.24
CA GLN A 49 -1.00 5.77 -6.89
C GLN A 49 -2.38 6.42 -6.74
N HIS A 50 -3.33 6.09 -7.63
CA HIS A 50 -4.70 6.57 -7.50
C HIS A 50 -5.34 6.11 -6.18
N ILE A 51 -5.21 4.82 -5.82
CA ILE A 51 -5.69 4.28 -4.54
C ILE A 51 -5.08 5.04 -3.35
N LEU A 52 -3.76 5.21 -3.35
CA LEU A 52 -3.04 5.96 -2.32
C LEU A 52 -3.61 7.39 -2.18
N HIS A 53 -3.75 8.11 -3.28
CA HIS A 53 -4.18 9.51 -3.27
C HIS A 53 -5.66 9.67 -2.93
N SER A 54 -6.51 8.70 -3.28
CA SER A 54 -7.92 8.69 -2.88
C SER A 54 -8.10 8.50 -1.37
N LEU A 55 -7.19 7.78 -0.70
CA LEU A 55 -7.28 7.49 0.73
C LEU A 55 -6.51 8.49 1.61
N PHE A 56 -5.33 8.93 1.16
CA PHE A 56 -4.41 9.74 1.95
C PHE A 56 -4.15 11.14 1.35
N GLY A 57 -4.71 11.45 0.19
CA GLY A 57 -4.55 12.74 -0.50
C GLY A 57 -3.40 12.79 -1.51
N PRO A 58 -3.38 13.82 -2.38
CA PRO A 58 -2.56 13.84 -3.61
C PRO A 58 -1.05 14.05 -3.40
N LYS A 59 -0.62 14.41 -2.18
CA LYS A 59 0.80 14.61 -1.85
C LYS A 59 1.40 13.42 -1.09
N SER A 60 0.59 12.42 -0.80
CA SER A 60 1.01 11.27 -0.01
C SER A 60 1.96 10.39 -0.80
N GLN A 61 2.96 9.87 -0.10
CA GLN A 61 4.00 9.01 -0.63
C GLN A 61 3.93 7.65 0.07
N ALA A 62 4.41 6.61 -0.59
CA ALA A 62 4.43 5.27 -0.03
C ALA A 62 5.57 4.44 -0.62
N PHE A 63 6.01 3.43 0.14
CA PHE A 63 6.92 2.40 -0.35
C PHE A 63 6.15 1.17 -0.81
N GLU A 64 6.60 0.56 -1.90
CA GLU A 64 6.33 -0.84 -2.22
C GLU A 64 7.58 -1.65 -1.87
N VAL A 65 7.44 -2.69 -1.06
CA VAL A 65 8.54 -3.53 -0.61
C VAL A 65 8.41 -4.89 -1.28
N PHE A 66 9.49 -5.33 -1.93
CA PHE A 66 9.57 -6.64 -2.56
C PHE A 66 10.22 -7.64 -1.60
N PRO A 67 9.62 -8.81 -1.36
CA PRO A 67 10.21 -9.82 -0.51
C PRO A 67 11.45 -10.44 -1.19
N PRO A 68 12.37 -11.04 -0.40
CA PRO A 68 13.37 -11.96 -0.92
C PRO A 68 12.75 -13.06 -1.81
N THR A 69 13.51 -13.57 -2.78
CA THR A 69 12.99 -14.54 -3.76
C THR A 69 12.42 -15.81 -3.13
N ASP A 70 13.00 -16.27 -2.02
CA ASP A 70 12.56 -17.43 -1.25
C ASP A 70 11.34 -17.17 -0.37
N GLU A 71 11.00 -15.91 -0.14
CA GLU A 71 9.79 -15.46 0.57
C GLU A 71 8.70 -14.97 -0.40
N LEU A 72 8.94 -14.98 -1.70
CA LEU A 72 7.98 -14.55 -2.71
C LEU A 72 6.81 -15.54 -2.77
N VAL A 73 5.65 -15.09 -2.28
CA VAL A 73 4.38 -15.83 -2.35
C VAL A 73 3.46 -15.15 -3.36
N ASP A 74 3.48 -15.61 -4.61
CA ASP A 74 2.62 -15.10 -5.69
C ASP A 74 1.42 -16.01 -5.94
N LEU A 75 0.57 -16.13 -4.91
CA LEU A 75 -0.65 -16.97 -4.96
C LEU A 75 -1.92 -16.17 -5.24
N ALA A 76 -1.81 -14.85 -5.20
CA ALA A 76 -2.93 -13.94 -5.26
C ALA A 76 -2.43 -12.56 -5.69
N THR A 77 -3.19 -11.89 -6.56
CA THR A 77 -3.00 -10.49 -6.92
C THR A 77 -3.25 -9.57 -5.70
N VAL A 78 -2.20 -9.44 -4.89
CA VAL A 78 -2.14 -8.67 -3.64
C VAL A 78 -0.93 -7.77 -3.70
N TYR A 79 -1.10 -6.54 -3.22
CA TYR A 79 -0.03 -5.54 -3.17
C TYR A 79 0.00 -4.89 -1.80
N HIS A 80 1.20 -4.55 -1.35
CA HIS A 80 1.43 -3.90 -0.09
C HIS A 80 2.08 -2.54 -0.32
N LEU A 81 1.46 -1.49 0.21
CA LEU A 81 2.08 -0.17 0.26
C LEU A 81 2.18 0.28 1.72
N TRP A 82 3.27 0.96 2.05
CA TRP A 82 3.43 1.62 3.36
C TRP A 82 3.47 3.12 3.16
N VAL A 83 2.38 3.78 3.53
CA VAL A 83 2.25 5.24 3.47
C VAL A 83 3.12 5.86 4.54
N ILE A 84 3.95 6.80 4.12
CA ILE A 84 4.88 7.51 4.99
C ILE A 84 4.31 8.83 5.46
N ASP A 85 4.77 9.27 6.62
CA ASP A 85 4.52 10.62 7.08
C ASP A 85 5.11 11.62 6.06
N PRO A 86 4.32 12.59 5.56
CA PRO A 86 4.79 13.56 4.58
C PRO A 86 5.88 14.51 5.11
N SER A 87 6.13 14.55 6.42
CA SER A 87 7.28 15.25 7.01
C SER A 87 8.61 14.52 6.81
N LEU A 88 8.57 13.26 6.39
CA LEU A 88 9.76 12.46 6.17
C LEU A 88 10.33 12.73 4.77
N GLU A 89 11.57 13.20 4.70
CA GLU A 89 12.25 13.44 3.44
C GLU A 89 12.64 12.12 2.78
N LEU A 90 12.03 11.80 1.64
CA LEU A 90 12.46 10.72 0.77
C LEU A 90 13.64 11.13 -0.12
N PRO A 91 14.45 10.16 -0.59
CA PRO A 91 15.41 10.41 -1.66
C PRO A 91 14.70 11.06 -2.85
N SER A 92 15.27 12.15 -3.38
CA SER A 92 14.73 12.75 -4.59
C SER A 92 14.98 11.82 -5.77
N PHE A 93 13.93 11.49 -6.52
CA PHE A 93 14.08 10.85 -7.83
C PHE A 93 14.50 11.94 -8.83
N ALA A 94 15.82 12.08 -9.01
CA ALA A 94 16.42 12.96 -10.02
C ALA A 94 16.32 12.32 -11.42
#